data_AF-A0A1E7FMD2-F1
#
_entry.id   AF-A0A1E7FMD2-F1
#
_cell.length_a   1.000
_cell.length_b   1.000
_cell.length_c   1.000
_cell.angle_alpha   90.00
_cell.angle_beta   90.00
_cell.angle_gamma   90.00
#
_symmetry.space_group_name_H-M   'P 1'
#
loop_
_entity.id
_entity.type
_entity.pdbx_description
1 polymer ?
#
loop_
_entity_poly.entity_id
_entity_poly.type
_entity_poly.pdbx_seq_one_letter_code
_entity_poly.pdbx_strand_id
1 'polypeptide(L)'
;IGGMRFTPGIYRSDSAINFAHGTVVTLDGNGEANPEFIFIAGSTLVTAADTYFDLQNGAKAENVVWALGTAATLGARSHVAGSIMAGTAITFGTRSELHGCALAQSAVTFES
;
A
#
# COMPACT_ATOMS: atom_id res chain seq x y z
N ILE A 1 4.60 5.92 7.28
CA ILE A 1 3.14 5.81 7.43
C ILE A 1 2.71 4.76 8.45
N GLY A 2 3.54 3.75 8.74
CA GLY A 2 3.28 2.84 9.86
C GLY A 2 2.95 3.57 11.17
N GLY A 3 1.93 3.09 11.87
CA GLY A 3 1.34 3.70 13.07
C GLY A 3 0.32 4.81 12.80
N MET A 4 0.11 5.21 11.54
CA MET A 4 -0.81 6.30 11.19
C MET A 4 -2.21 5.80 10.86
N ARG A 5 -3.18 6.71 11.02
CA ARG A 5 -4.57 6.56 10.60
C ARG A 5 -4.87 7.55 9.47
N PHE A 6 -5.53 7.06 8.43
CA PHE A 6 -5.98 7.87 7.29
C PHE A 6 -7.49 7.76 7.14
N THR A 7 -8.11 8.86 6.73
CA THR A 7 -9.52 8.93 6.30
C THR A 7 -9.58 8.93 4.77
N PRO A 8 -10.76 8.94 4.13
CA PRO A 8 -10.81 9.00 2.68
C PRO A 8 -10.14 10.26 2.15
N GLY A 9 -9.40 10.15 1.05
CA GLY A 9 -8.68 11.26 0.45
C GLY A 9 -7.45 10.87 -0.37
N ILE A 10 -6.72 11.92 -0.80
CA ILE A 10 -5.49 11.80 -1.58
C ILE A 10 -4.29 12.23 -0.73
N TYR A 11 -3.32 11.34 -0.60
CA TYR A 11 -2.11 11.54 0.19
C TYR A 11 -0.89 11.52 -0.72
N ARG A 12 -0.10 12.60 -0.71
CA ARG A 12 1.07 12.77 -1.59
C ARG A 12 2.36 12.81 -0.78
N SER A 13 3.38 12.12 -1.28
CA SER A 13 4.78 12.27 -0.88
C SER A 13 5.61 12.50 -2.14
N ASP A 14 6.42 13.56 -2.18
CA ASP A 14 7.38 13.78 -3.27
C ASP A 14 8.53 12.75 -3.25
N SER A 15 8.62 11.97 -2.16
CA SER A 15 9.64 10.96 -1.92
C SER A 15 9.01 9.58 -1.75
N ALA A 16 9.71 8.67 -1.07
CA ALA A 16 9.22 7.33 -0.80
C ALA A 16 8.13 7.33 0.29
N ILE A 17 7.23 6.36 0.21
CA ILE A 17 6.36 5.95 1.31
C ILE A 17 7.00 4.74 1.99
N ASN A 18 7.22 4.83 3.31
CA ASN A 18 7.84 3.76 4.10
C ASN A 18 7.16 3.56 5.47
N PHE A 19 7.50 2.46 6.15
CA PHE A 19 6.90 2.00 7.41
C PHE A 19 7.87 2.09 8.60
N ALA A 20 8.72 3.12 8.66
CA ALA A 20 9.76 3.23 9.69
C ALA A 20 9.25 3.30 11.15
N HIS A 21 8.00 3.73 11.37
CA HIS A 21 7.47 4.00 12.72
C HIS A 21 6.48 2.93 13.23
N GLY A 22 6.25 1.87 12.47
CA GLY A 22 5.32 0.80 12.82
C GLY A 22 4.93 -0.05 11.61
N THR A 23 4.29 -1.19 11.84
CA THR A 23 3.90 -2.10 10.75
C THR A 23 2.43 -1.98 10.37
N VAL A 24 1.58 -1.43 11.25
CA VAL A 24 0.13 -1.30 11.04
C VAL A 24 -0.22 0.08 10.49
N VAL A 25 -1.12 0.15 9.51
CA VAL A 25 -1.76 1.39 9.05
C VAL A 25 -3.27 1.23 9.18
N THR A 26 -3.96 2.20 9.77
CA THR A 26 -5.43 2.19 9.82
C THR A 26 -5.98 3.03 8.67
N LEU A 27 -6.87 2.44 7.86
CA LEU A 27 -7.69 3.16 6.89
C LEU A 27 -9.12 3.17 7.42
N ASP A 28 -9.60 4.33 7.81
CA ASP A 28 -10.93 4.50 8.35
C ASP A 28 -11.82 5.17 7.31
N GLY A 29 -12.86 4.45 6.86
CA GLY A 29 -13.79 4.94 5.85
C GLY A 29 -14.72 6.06 6.34
N ASN A 30 -14.67 6.42 7.62
CA ASN A 30 -15.48 7.45 8.25
C ASN A 30 -17.00 7.27 8.05
N GLY A 31 -17.44 6.02 7.81
CA GLY A 31 -18.83 5.70 7.50
C GLY A 31 -19.30 6.14 6.11
N GLU A 32 -18.39 6.57 5.23
CA GLU A 32 -18.72 6.90 3.85
C GLU A 32 -19.13 5.64 3.06
N ALA A 33 -20.02 5.80 2.07
CA ALA A 33 -20.52 4.67 1.29
C ALA A 33 -19.44 4.03 0.41
N ASN A 34 -18.55 4.84 -0.15
CA ASN A 34 -17.44 4.42 -1.02
C ASN A 34 -16.17 5.23 -0.66
N PRO A 35 -15.53 4.93 0.49
CA PRO A 35 -14.37 5.69 0.95
C PRO A 35 -13.15 5.34 0.08
N GLU A 36 -12.57 6.34 -0.59
CA GLU A 36 -11.39 6.18 -1.46
C GLU A 36 -10.10 6.63 -0.77
N PHE A 37 -9.03 5.85 -0.91
CA PHE A 37 -7.71 6.16 -0.35
C PHE A 37 -6.66 6.10 -1.46
N ILE A 38 -6.17 7.26 -1.88
CA ILE A 38 -5.21 7.35 -2.98
C ILE A 38 -3.87 7.82 -2.41
N PHE A 39 -2.90 6.92 -2.38
CA PHE A 39 -1.53 7.20 -1.96
C PHE A 39 -0.64 7.39 -3.19
N ILE A 40 0.03 8.53 -3.27
CA ILE A 40 0.90 8.91 -4.38
C ILE A 40 2.31 9.15 -3.84
N ALA A 41 3.29 8.46 -4.41
CA ALA A 41 4.70 8.62 -4.09
C ALA A 41 5.49 9.00 -5.34
N GLY A 42 6.34 10.02 -5.24
CA GLY A 42 7.26 10.40 -6.32
C GLY A 42 8.28 9.31 -6.64
N SER A 43 8.57 8.42 -5.68
CA SER A 43 9.46 7.27 -5.86
C SER A 43 8.78 5.95 -5.47
N THR A 44 9.16 5.37 -4.33
CA THR A 44 8.85 3.99 -3.97
C THR A 44 7.78 3.85 -2.90
N LEU A 45 7.20 2.64 -2.81
CA LEU A 45 6.57 2.09 -1.62
C LEU A 45 7.46 0.99 -1.06
N VAL A 46 7.85 1.07 0.22
CA VAL A 46 8.58 -0.01 0.89
C VAL A 46 7.88 -0.35 2.20
N THR A 47 7.27 -1.53 2.27
CA THR A 47 6.68 -2.01 3.53
C THR A 47 7.75 -2.64 4.41
N ALA A 48 7.53 -2.60 5.72
CA ALA A 48 8.31 -3.41 6.65
C ALA A 48 7.86 -4.88 6.53
N ALA A 49 8.60 -5.80 7.15
CA ALA A 49 8.04 -7.12 7.42
C ALA A 49 6.83 -7.01 8.35
N ASP A 50 5.89 -7.95 8.23
CA ASP A 50 4.68 -8.01 9.04
C ASP A 50 3.79 -6.75 8.94
N THR A 51 3.86 -6.04 7.80
CA THR A 51 2.97 -4.89 7.54
C THR A 51 1.52 -5.33 7.40
N TYR A 52 0.59 -4.58 8.00
CA TYR A 52 -0.84 -4.86 7.96
C TYR A 52 -1.67 -3.60 7.78
N PHE A 53 -2.77 -3.69 7.03
CA PHE A 53 -3.75 -2.62 6.87
C PHE A 53 -5.05 -2.95 7.60
N ASP A 54 -5.34 -2.16 8.64
CA ASP A 54 -6.56 -2.25 9.42
C ASP A 54 -7.65 -1.39 8.76
N LEU A 55 -8.62 -2.04 8.13
CA LEU A 55 -9.70 -1.39 7.37
C LEU A 55 -10.93 -1.25 8.26
N GLN A 56 -11.30 -0.01 8.60
CA GLN A 56 -12.39 0.30 9.51
C GLN A 56 -13.51 1.10 8.84
N ASN A 57 -14.71 1.05 9.42
CA ASN A 57 -15.82 1.96 9.13
C ASN A 57 -16.12 2.15 7.64
N GLY A 58 -16.20 1.05 6.90
CA GLY A 58 -16.53 1.03 5.47
C GLY A 58 -15.32 1.03 4.53
N ALA A 59 -14.09 1.18 5.05
CA ALA A 59 -12.88 1.01 4.24
C ALA A 59 -12.81 -0.42 3.68
N LYS A 60 -12.45 -0.52 2.40
CA LYS A 60 -12.27 -1.78 1.68
C LYS A 60 -11.01 -1.69 0.84
N ALA A 61 -10.31 -2.82 0.68
CA ALA A 61 -9.09 -2.87 -0.11
C ALA A 61 -9.32 -2.45 -1.58
N GLU A 62 -10.51 -2.72 -2.14
CA GLU A 62 -10.90 -2.31 -3.49
C GLU A 62 -10.89 -0.80 -3.72
N ASN A 63 -10.97 0.01 -2.66
CA ASN A 63 -10.94 1.48 -2.74
C ASN A 63 -9.57 2.08 -2.40
N VAL A 64 -8.53 1.26 -2.28
CA VAL A 64 -7.17 1.72 -1.96
C VAL A 64 -6.30 1.65 -3.21
N VAL A 65 -5.65 2.76 -3.54
CA VAL A 65 -4.77 2.88 -4.71
C VAL A 65 -3.40 3.39 -4.28
N TRP A 66 -2.36 2.74 -4.78
CA TRP A 66 -0.97 3.18 -4.66
C TRP A 66 -0.44 3.55 -6.04
N ALA A 67 -0.14 4.82 -6.28
CA ALA A 67 0.50 5.30 -7.50
C ALA A 67 1.95 5.70 -7.20
N LEU A 68 2.90 4.97 -7.77
CA LEU A 68 4.32 5.07 -7.43
C LEU A 68 5.13 5.44 -8.67
N GLY A 69 5.95 6.48 -8.54
CA GLY A 69 6.84 6.92 -9.63
C GLY A 69 7.86 5.87 -10.04
N THR A 70 8.27 4.98 -9.12
CA THR A 70 9.21 3.90 -9.41
C THR A 70 8.68 2.52 -8.97
N ALA A 71 9.10 2.00 -7.82
CA ALA A 71 8.92 0.59 -7.46
C ALA A 71 8.12 0.38 -6.18
N ALA A 72 7.61 -0.83 -6.00
CA ALA A 72 7.11 -1.32 -4.71
C ALA A 72 7.91 -2.52 -4.22
N THR A 73 8.23 -2.55 -2.93
CA THR A 73 8.77 -3.72 -2.24
C THR A 73 7.90 -4.04 -1.04
N LEU A 74 7.29 -5.22 -1.05
CA LEU A 74 6.50 -5.73 0.07
C LEU A 74 7.40 -6.58 0.95
N GLY A 75 7.59 -6.20 2.21
CA GLY A 75 8.29 -6.99 3.20
C GLY A 75 7.63 -8.34 3.47
N ALA A 76 8.41 -9.30 3.94
CA ALA A 76 7.92 -10.65 4.25
C ALA A 76 6.70 -10.63 5.18
N ARG A 77 5.75 -11.53 4.95
CA ARG A 77 4.52 -11.70 5.75
C ARG A 77 3.65 -10.44 5.83
N SER A 78 3.78 -9.52 4.89
CA SER A 78 2.91 -8.34 4.82
C SER A 78 1.55 -8.71 4.22
N HIS A 79 0.47 -8.15 4.74
CA HIS A 79 -0.86 -8.17 4.13
C HIS A 79 -1.21 -6.74 3.71
N VAL A 80 -1.03 -6.45 2.42
CA VAL A 80 -1.19 -5.10 1.86
C VAL A 80 -2.57 -4.95 1.22
N ALA A 81 -3.25 -3.86 1.51
CA ALA A 81 -4.55 -3.53 0.93
C ALA A 81 -4.39 -2.56 -0.26
N GLY A 82 -5.07 -2.85 -1.37
CA GLY A 82 -5.17 -1.93 -2.50
C GLY A 82 -4.49 -2.42 -3.77
N SER A 83 -4.70 -1.66 -4.83
CA SER A 83 -4.04 -1.87 -6.12
C SER A 83 -2.81 -1.00 -6.24
N ILE A 84 -1.68 -1.61 -6.61
CA ILE A 84 -0.38 -0.96 -6.77
C ILE A 84 -0.11 -0.72 -8.25
N MET A 85 0.13 0.54 -8.61
CA MET A 85 0.63 0.97 -9.92
C MET A 85 2.05 1.50 -9.75
N ALA A 86 3.02 0.79 -10.30
CA ALA A 86 4.45 1.10 -10.19
C ALA A 86 5.05 1.44 -11.56
N GLY A 87 5.77 2.56 -11.63
CA GLY A 87 6.53 2.99 -12.81
C GLY A 87 7.67 2.04 -13.22
N THR A 88 8.10 1.14 -12.34
CA THR A 88 9.07 0.08 -12.63
C THR A 88 8.58 -1.26 -12.11
N ALA A 89 9.21 -1.83 -11.08
CA ALA A 89 9.00 -3.20 -10.61
C ALA A 89 8.19 -3.26 -9.31
N ILE A 90 7.51 -4.39 -9.09
CA ILE A 90 6.88 -4.77 -7.83
C ILE A 90 7.54 -6.06 -7.34
N THR A 91 8.02 -6.07 -6.09
CA THR A 91 8.66 -7.24 -5.47
C THR A 91 7.88 -7.68 -4.25
N PHE A 92 7.44 -8.94 -4.24
CA PHE A 92 6.77 -9.59 -3.12
C PHE A 92 7.77 -10.37 -2.29
N GLY A 93 7.96 -9.96 -1.03
CA GLY A 93 8.72 -10.72 -0.05
C GLY A 93 8.03 -12.04 0.32
N THR A 94 8.78 -12.94 0.95
CA THR A 94 8.32 -14.28 1.34
C THR A 94 6.98 -14.22 2.09
N ARG A 95 5.97 -14.95 1.61
CA ARG A 95 4.62 -15.02 2.18
C ARG A 95 3.91 -13.67 2.33
N SER A 96 4.30 -12.67 1.55
CA SER A 96 3.52 -11.44 1.45
C SER A 96 2.28 -11.67 0.60
N GLU A 97 1.20 -10.95 0.94
CA GLU A 97 -0.10 -11.03 0.32
C GLU A 97 -0.55 -9.62 -0.09
N LEU A 98 -1.14 -9.51 -1.27
CA LEU A 98 -1.77 -8.28 -1.75
C LEU A 98 -3.26 -8.54 -1.97
N HIS A 99 -4.10 -7.77 -1.29
CA HIS A 99 -5.53 -7.71 -1.55
C HIS A 99 -5.81 -6.59 -2.55
N GLY A 100 -5.63 -6.91 -3.84
CA GLY A 100 -5.81 -5.98 -4.95
C GLY A 100 -5.03 -6.42 -6.19
N CYS A 101 -4.66 -5.46 -7.05
CA CYS A 101 -3.91 -5.72 -8.28
C CYS A 101 -2.46 -5.23 -8.19
N ALA A 102 -1.51 -5.97 -8.74
CA ALA A 102 -0.12 -5.53 -8.92
C ALA A 102 0.12 -5.17 -10.40
N LEU A 103 0.26 -3.88 -10.69
CA LEU A 103 0.46 -3.32 -12.04
C LEU A 103 1.84 -2.68 -12.11
N ALA A 104 2.79 -3.35 -12.76
CA ALA A 104 4.17 -2.91 -12.91
C ALA A 104 4.50 -2.65 -14.37
N GLN A 105 5.20 -1.55 -14.68
CA GLN A 105 5.66 -1.30 -16.05
C GLN A 105 6.85 -2.19 -16.47
N SER A 106 7.56 -2.80 -15.53
CA SER A 106 8.66 -3.73 -15.85
C SER A 106 8.37 -5.18 -15.45
N ALA A 107 8.41 -5.50 -14.15
CA ALA A 107 8.31 -6.87 -13.67
C ALA A 107 7.54 -6.94 -12.34
N VAL A 108 6.86 -8.07 -12.13
CA VAL A 108 6.31 -8.48 -10.84
C VAL A 108 7.05 -9.74 -10.41
N THR A 109 7.75 -9.68 -9.27
CA THR A 109 8.54 -10.80 -8.76
C THR A 109 7.94 -11.33 -7.48
N PHE A 110 7.80 -12.65 -7.37
CA PHE A 110 7.41 -13.36 -6.16
C PHE A 110 8.61 -14.17 -5.65
N GLU A 111 8.89 -14.08 -4.36
CA GLU A 111 9.80 -15.01 -3.69
C GLU A 111 9.28 -16.45 -3.80
N SER A 112 10.20 -17.39 -4.06
CA SER A 112 9.94 -18.84 -4.16
C SER A 112 9.59 -19.48 -2.82
#